data_AF-A0ABD7JPS3-F1
#
_entry.id   AF-A0ABD7JPS3-F1
#
_cell.length_a   1.000
_cell.length_b   1.000
_cell.length_c   1.000
_cell.angle_alpha   90.00
_cell.angle_beta   90.00
_cell.angle_gamma   90.00
#
_symmetry.space_group_name_H-M   'P 1'
#
loop_
_entity.id
_entity.type
_entity.pdbx_description
1 polymer ?
#
loop_
_entity_poly.entity_id
_entity_poly.type
_entity_poly.pdbx_seq_one_letter_code
_entity_poly.pdbx_strand_id
1 'polypeptide(L)'
;MFKRLAVYYKEMFPLLPRFFVAAIMFFEIYFVLLLNDGVTKFRFDHQELIGIFTIFVFLMILRIADDFKDYETDRRLFPHRALPSGRVKKKDLAIALSFIVAVSVLLNILFMNNIGWFLFLYIYGTLMSFWFFKRDKIQNSLPLALVTHNPVMMILNLYTISFVCYKYNLPLLSLPTVLLAFTMYFPSLIWEVCRKIRAPKDETEYVTYSKLFGYKKATRFIEVVTLLDILTNFALLWNISHVGVVILVLNVIWMTVQFEQFIKDPTRFNIRERVERYTYITETTMVLSVAVYLLMGVL
;
A
#
# COMPACT_ATOMS: atom_id res chain seq x y z
N MET A 1 -1.63 30.65 -6.29
CA MET A 1 -1.84 29.20 -6.39
C MET A 1 -0.66 28.44 -5.79
N PHE A 2 0.56 28.58 -6.31
CA PHE A 2 1.76 27.85 -5.85
C PHE A 2 2.04 27.92 -4.34
N LYS A 3 2.00 29.11 -3.71
CA LYS A 3 2.15 29.23 -2.25
C LYS A 3 1.12 28.42 -1.45
N ARG A 4 -0.11 28.29 -1.95
CA ARG A 4 -1.16 27.48 -1.31
C ARG A 4 -0.92 25.99 -1.53
N LEU A 5 -0.52 25.58 -2.73
CA LEU A 5 -0.14 24.20 -3.01
C LEU A 5 1.07 23.75 -2.17
N ALA A 6 2.04 24.63 -1.94
CA ALA A 6 3.18 24.33 -1.06
C ALA A 6 2.74 24.03 0.37
N VAL A 7 1.73 24.75 0.90
CA VAL A 7 1.14 24.45 2.22
C VAL A 7 0.50 23.06 2.21
N TYR A 8 -0.28 22.73 1.19
CA TYR A 8 -0.89 21.41 1.06
C TYR A 8 0.14 20.30 1.04
N TYR A 9 1.15 20.40 0.16
CA TYR A 9 2.16 19.37 0.01
C TYR A 9 3.08 19.28 1.22
N LYS A 10 3.31 20.37 1.97
CA LYS A 10 4.08 20.28 3.21
C LYS A 10 3.33 19.50 4.30
N GLU A 11 2.01 19.66 4.39
CA GLU A 11 1.23 19.14 5.52
C GLU A 11 0.56 17.79 5.22
N MET A 12 0.01 17.62 4.02
CA MET A 12 -0.91 16.53 3.69
C MET A 12 -0.26 15.46 2.80
N PHE A 13 0.64 15.87 1.91
CA PHE A 13 1.34 14.98 0.98
C PHE A 13 2.78 15.46 0.70
N PRO A 14 3.73 15.26 1.64
CA PRO A 14 5.13 15.64 1.47
C PRO A 14 5.74 15.00 0.23
N LEU A 15 6.01 15.82 -0.80
CA LEU A 15 6.39 15.32 -2.13
C LEU A 15 7.60 14.39 -2.07
N LEU A 16 8.68 14.80 -1.41
CA LEU A 16 9.92 14.04 -1.39
C LEU A 16 9.78 12.70 -0.63
N PRO A 17 9.28 12.65 0.64
CA PRO A 17 9.02 11.39 1.31
C PRO A 17 8.06 10.47 0.54
N ARG A 18 6.99 11.02 -0.05
CA ARG A 18 6.01 10.24 -0.82
C ARG A 18 6.59 9.70 -2.11
N PHE A 19 7.51 10.42 -2.73
CA PHE A 19 8.24 9.94 -3.91
C PHE A 19 9.17 8.78 -3.54
N PHE A 20 9.88 8.85 -2.42
CA PHE A 20 10.68 7.72 -1.92
C PHE A 20 9.83 6.50 -1.59
N VAL A 21 8.66 6.68 -0.97
CA VAL A 21 7.71 5.58 -0.75
C VAL A 21 7.30 4.93 -2.07
N ALA A 22 6.94 5.73 -3.08
CA ALA A 22 6.61 5.21 -4.41
C ALA A 22 7.80 4.45 -5.06
N ALA A 23 9.02 4.96 -4.87
CA ALA A 23 10.23 4.31 -5.37
C ALA A 23 10.50 2.97 -4.67
N ILE A 24 10.32 2.90 -3.35
CA ILE A 24 10.46 1.65 -2.59
C ILE A 24 9.42 0.64 -3.07
N MET A 25 8.14 1.02 -3.14
CA MET A 25 7.07 0.13 -3.62
C MET A 25 7.33 -0.39 -5.04
N PHE A 26 7.85 0.47 -5.92
CA PHE A 26 8.20 0.07 -7.28
C PHE A 26 9.39 -0.91 -7.29
N PHE A 27 10.49 -0.53 -6.64
CA PHE A 27 11.74 -1.29 -6.71
C PHE A 27 11.69 -2.61 -5.95
N GLU A 28 10.92 -2.68 -4.88
CA GLU A 28 10.67 -3.93 -4.17
C GLU A 28 10.08 -4.97 -5.11
N ILE A 29 8.96 -4.67 -5.78
CA ILE A 29 8.35 -5.57 -6.75
C ILE A 29 9.29 -5.82 -7.94
N TYR A 30 9.94 -4.77 -8.45
CA TYR A 30 10.87 -4.85 -9.58
C TYR A 30 12.00 -5.85 -9.33
N PHE A 31 12.75 -5.67 -8.26
CA PHE A 31 13.93 -6.49 -7.99
C PHE A 31 13.56 -7.87 -7.47
N VAL A 32 12.55 -7.99 -6.60
CA VAL A 32 12.15 -9.32 -6.10
C VAL A 32 11.71 -10.21 -7.25
N LEU A 33 11.00 -9.66 -8.25
CA LEU A 33 10.63 -10.41 -9.45
C LEU A 33 11.85 -10.81 -10.28
N LEU A 34 12.72 -9.85 -10.61
CA LEU A 34 13.93 -10.12 -11.41
C LEU A 34 14.81 -11.20 -10.77
N LEU A 35 15.07 -11.09 -9.47
CA LEU A 35 15.92 -12.02 -8.75
C LEU A 35 15.32 -13.42 -8.65
N ASN A 36 13.99 -13.53 -8.51
CA ASN A 36 13.31 -14.84 -8.50
C ASN A 36 13.31 -15.53 -9.88
N ASP A 37 13.33 -14.77 -10.96
CA ASP A 37 13.47 -15.29 -12.33
C ASP A 37 14.95 -15.40 -12.77
N GLY A 38 15.91 -15.19 -11.85
CA GLY A 38 17.35 -15.32 -12.13
C GLY A 38 17.94 -14.21 -13.00
N VAL A 39 17.22 -13.09 -13.18
CA VAL A 39 17.66 -11.95 -13.98
C VAL A 39 18.53 -11.03 -13.12
N THR A 40 19.84 -11.08 -13.30
CA THR A 40 20.81 -10.22 -12.61
C THR A 40 21.32 -9.06 -13.47
N LYS A 41 21.06 -9.10 -14.79
CA LYS A 41 21.40 -8.03 -15.73
C LYS A 41 20.17 -7.18 -16.01
N PHE A 42 20.13 -5.99 -15.43
CA PHE A 42 19.07 -5.01 -15.63
C PHE A 42 19.62 -3.67 -16.10
N ARG A 43 18.76 -2.87 -16.73
CA ARG A 43 19.11 -1.53 -17.20
C ARG A 43 18.07 -0.54 -16.70
N PHE A 44 18.54 0.48 -15.99
CA PHE A 44 17.73 1.63 -15.65
C PHE A 44 17.67 2.57 -16.84
N ASP A 45 16.45 2.88 -17.26
CA ASP A 45 16.18 3.93 -18.20
C ASP A 45 15.06 4.83 -17.67
N HIS A 46 14.47 5.63 -18.55
CA HIS A 46 13.40 6.55 -18.20
C HIS A 46 12.12 5.83 -17.78
N GLN A 47 11.90 4.57 -18.16
CA GLN A 47 10.67 3.83 -17.86
C GLN A 47 10.55 3.51 -16.37
N GLU A 48 11.64 3.18 -15.66
CA GLU A 48 11.57 2.97 -14.20
C GLU A 48 11.15 4.26 -13.49
N LEU A 49 11.71 5.41 -13.90
CA LEU A 49 11.33 6.70 -13.32
C LEU A 49 9.86 7.04 -13.60
N ILE A 50 9.37 6.72 -14.81
CA ILE A 50 7.95 6.88 -15.16
C ILE A 50 7.08 5.93 -14.34
N GLY A 51 7.51 4.68 -14.13
CA GLY A 51 6.86 3.71 -13.25
C GLY A 51 6.68 4.23 -11.82
N ILE A 52 7.75 4.72 -11.22
CA ILE A 52 7.75 5.36 -9.89
C ILE A 52 6.84 6.58 -9.87
N PHE A 53 6.93 7.42 -10.89
CA PHE A 53 6.10 8.62 -11.03
C PHE A 53 4.61 8.27 -11.14
N THR A 54 4.24 7.22 -11.88
CA THR A 54 2.86 6.72 -11.96
C THR A 54 2.33 6.33 -10.59
N ILE A 55 3.09 5.55 -9.82
CA ILE A 55 2.69 5.16 -8.45
C ILE A 55 2.56 6.39 -7.56
N PHE A 56 3.52 7.30 -7.61
CA PHE A 56 3.50 8.55 -6.85
C PHE A 56 2.26 9.40 -7.16
N VAL A 57 1.94 9.60 -8.44
CA VAL A 57 0.75 10.33 -8.88
C VAL A 57 -0.52 9.59 -8.46
N PHE A 58 -0.55 8.27 -8.57
CA PHE A 58 -1.69 7.48 -8.14
C PHE A 58 -1.97 7.61 -6.64
N LEU A 59 -0.93 7.56 -5.80
CA LEU A 59 -1.06 7.82 -4.36
C LEU A 59 -1.54 9.25 -4.07
N MET A 60 -1.13 10.23 -4.88
CA MET A 60 -1.60 11.61 -4.79
C MET A 60 -3.08 11.74 -5.16
N ILE A 61 -3.56 11.03 -6.20
CA ILE A 61 -4.97 10.97 -6.58
C ILE A 61 -5.79 10.49 -5.38
N LEU A 62 -5.41 9.35 -4.79
CA LEU A 62 -6.13 8.79 -3.63
C LEU A 62 -6.18 9.78 -2.47
N ARG A 63 -5.05 10.44 -2.15
CA ARG A 63 -4.98 11.39 -1.04
C ARG A 63 -5.89 12.60 -1.23
N ILE A 64 -5.85 13.21 -2.42
CA ILE A 64 -6.66 14.39 -2.73
C ILE A 64 -8.14 14.02 -2.84
N ALA A 65 -8.46 12.84 -3.40
CA ALA A 65 -9.83 12.34 -3.46
C ALA A 65 -10.43 12.16 -2.05
N ASP A 66 -9.68 11.59 -1.10
CA ASP A 66 -10.11 11.47 0.29
C ASP A 66 -10.33 12.84 0.94
N ASP A 67 -9.44 13.81 0.74
CA ASP A 67 -9.62 15.16 1.28
C ASP A 67 -10.85 15.88 0.69
N PHE A 68 -11.17 15.63 -0.59
CA PHE A 68 -12.39 16.16 -1.23
C PHE A 68 -13.65 15.50 -0.69
N LYS A 69 -13.62 14.19 -0.50
CA LYS A 69 -14.72 13.39 0.05
C LYS A 69 -15.03 13.78 1.48
N ASP A 70 -14.01 13.88 2.33
CA ASP A 70 -14.18 14.12 3.77
C ASP A 70 -14.25 15.60 4.14
N TYR A 71 -14.25 16.50 3.16
CA TYR A 71 -14.21 17.95 3.36
C TYR A 71 -15.20 18.49 4.42
N GLU A 72 -16.49 18.14 4.34
CA GLU A 72 -17.48 18.66 5.30
C GLU A 72 -17.30 18.10 6.72
N THR A 73 -16.82 16.86 6.83
CA THR A 73 -16.51 16.24 8.12
C THR A 73 -15.25 16.84 8.72
N ASP A 74 -14.22 17.00 7.90
CA ASP A 74 -12.95 17.60 8.29
C ASP A 74 -13.10 19.08 8.65
N ARG A 75 -14.04 19.82 8.06
CA ARG A 75 -14.39 21.18 8.50
C ARG A 75 -14.90 21.23 9.94
N ARG A 76 -15.61 20.20 10.38
CA ARG A 76 -16.15 20.12 11.75
C ARG A 76 -15.11 19.57 12.72
N LEU A 77 -14.38 18.52 12.34
CA LEU A 77 -13.51 17.76 13.24
C LEU A 77 -12.04 18.19 13.19
N PHE A 78 -11.57 18.69 12.04
CA PHE A 78 -10.16 19.02 11.80
C PHE A 78 -10.00 20.35 11.05
N PRO A 79 -10.55 21.46 11.59
CA PRO A 79 -10.60 22.76 10.87
C PRO A 79 -9.21 23.34 10.56
N HIS A 80 -8.17 22.89 11.25
CA HIS A 80 -6.79 23.33 11.05
C HIS A 80 -6.15 22.77 9.77
N ARG A 81 -6.65 21.67 9.19
CA ARG A 81 -6.06 21.04 7.99
C ARG A 81 -6.05 22.00 6.80
N ALA A 82 -5.10 21.81 5.88
CA ALA A 82 -4.83 22.73 4.76
C ALA A 82 -6.08 23.10 3.91
N LEU A 83 -6.91 22.10 3.56
CA LEU A 83 -8.12 22.32 2.76
C LEU A 83 -9.31 22.86 3.59
N PRO A 84 -9.70 22.24 4.74
CA PRO A 84 -10.76 22.75 5.61
C PRO A 84 -10.56 24.18 6.13
N SER A 85 -9.31 24.56 6.43
CA SER A 85 -8.95 25.90 6.91
C SER A 85 -9.07 27.00 5.83
N GLY A 86 -9.31 26.63 4.57
CA GLY A 86 -9.37 27.57 3.45
C GLY A 86 -8.01 28.11 3.00
N ARG A 87 -6.90 27.71 3.65
CA ARG A 87 -5.52 28.03 3.24
C ARG A 87 -5.22 27.50 1.83
N VAL A 88 -5.91 26.44 1.43
CA VAL A 88 -5.85 25.83 0.10
C VAL A 88 -7.26 25.69 -0.45
N LYS A 89 -7.49 26.05 -1.71
CA LYS A 89 -8.81 25.94 -2.34
C LYS A 89 -8.94 24.62 -3.09
N LYS A 90 -10.14 24.03 -3.11
CA LYS A 90 -10.46 22.84 -3.93
C LYS A 90 -10.02 22.99 -5.39
N LYS A 91 -10.27 24.17 -5.98
CA LYS A 91 -9.86 24.50 -7.35
C LYS A 91 -8.35 24.43 -7.56
N ASP A 92 -7.54 24.85 -6.59
CA ASP A 92 -6.08 24.79 -6.72
C ASP A 92 -5.61 23.33 -6.81
N LEU A 93 -6.16 22.47 -5.93
CA LEU A 93 -5.85 21.04 -5.92
C LEU A 93 -6.36 20.32 -7.16
N ALA A 94 -7.56 20.65 -7.63
CA ALA A 94 -8.11 20.07 -8.85
C ALA A 94 -7.24 20.41 -10.07
N ILE A 95 -6.82 21.67 -10.24
CA ILE A 95 -5.95 22.08 -11.36
C ILE A 95 -4.59 21.37 -11.27
N ALA A 96 -3.97 21.36 -10.10
CA ALA A 96 -2.66 20.72 -9.91
C ALA A 96 -2.73 19.21 -10.17
N LEU A 97 -3.76 18.54 -9.65
CA LEU A 97 -3.98 17.12 -9.86
C LEU A 97 -4.30 16.81 -11.33
N SER A 98 -5.16 17.58 -11.99
CA SER A 98 -5.45 17.38 -13.41
C SER A 98 -4.20 17.52 -14.27
N PHE A 99 -3.35 18.50 -13.99
CA PHE A 99 -2.07 18.67 -14.69
C PHE A 99 -1.13 17.48 -14.47
N ILE A 100 -0.89 17.08 -13.21
CA ILE A 100 0.06 15.99 -12.93
C ILE A 100 -0.44 14.63 -13.44
N VAL A 101 -1.75 14.40 -13.40
CA VAL A 101 -2.40 13.22 -13.98
C VAL A 101 -2.24 13.22 -15.50
N ALA A 102 -2.46 14.36 -16.18
CA ALA A 102 -2.28 14.45 -17.62
C ALA A 102 -0.82 14.16 -18.03
N VAL A 103 0.16 14.67 -17.27
CA VAL A 103 1.57 14.35 -17.48
C VAL A 103 1.83 12.85 -17.27
N SER A 104 1.31 12.26 -16.20
CA SER A 104 1.45 10.81 -15.96
C SER A 104 0.86 9.98 -17.10
N VAL A 105 -0.34 10.32 -17.57
CA VAL A 105 -1.00 9.65 -18.70
C VAL A 105 -0.15 9.77 -19.97
N LEU A 106 0.31 10.98 -20.28
CA LEU A 106 1.15 11.21 -21.46
C LEU A 106 2.45 10.40 -21.42
N LEU A 107 3.14 10.38 -20.27
CA LEU A 107 4.36 9.60 -20.10
C LEU A 107 4.11 8.10 -20.25
N ASN A 108 2.99 7.58 -19.72
CA ASN A 108 2.65 6.16 -19.89
C ASN A 108 2.32 5.82 -21.34
N ILE A 109 1.59 6.68 -22.05
CA ILE A 109 1.26 6.47 -23.46
C ILE A 109 2.52 6.48 -24.35
N LEU A 110 3.45 7.40 -24.08
CA LEU A 110 4.61 7.61 -24.94
C LEU A 110 5.75 6.62 -24.69
N PHE A 111 5.94 6.19 -23.44
CA PHE A 111 7.17 5.49 -23.04
C PHE A 111 6.95 4.13 -22.37
N MET A 112 5.76 3.83 -21.85
CA MET A 112 5.54 2.57 -21.11
C MET A 112 5.00 1.47 -22.00
N ASN A 113 5.38 0.23 -21.71
CA ASN A 113 5.00 -0.97 -22.46
C ASN A 113 3.74 -1.66 -21.92
N ASN A 114 3.20 -1.24 -20.78
CA ASN A 114 2.11 -1.88 -20.05
C ASN A 114 0.84 -1.01 -19.95
N ILE A 115 0.53 -0.26 -21.02
CA ILE A 115 -0.60 0.69 -21.05
C ILE A 115 -1.95 0.08 -20.64
N GLY A 116 -2.21 -1.19 -20.97
CA GLY A 116 -3.44 -1.88 -20.55
C GLY A 116 -3.58 -1.96 -19.03
N TRP A 117 -2.49 -2.25 -18.32
CA TRP A 117 -2.46 -2.30 -16.86
C TRP A 117 -2.48 -0.90 -16.22
N PHE A 118 -1.86 0.09 -16.87
CA PHE A 118 -2.00 1.48 -16.49
C PHE A 118 -3.48 1.94 -16.54
N LEU A 119 -4.16 1.68 -17.66
CA LEU A 119 -5.58 2.01 -17.81
C LEU A 119 -6.44 1.27 -16.78
N PHE A 120 -6.16 -0.01 -16.53
CA PHE A 120 -6.86 -0.78 -15.51
C PHE A 120 -6.71 -0.15 -14.11
N LEU A 121 -5.48 0.24 -13.72
CA LEU A 121 -5.20 0.92 -12.46
C LEU A 121 -5.98 2.25 -12.34
N TYR A 122 -5.97 3.07 -13.39
CA TYR A 122 -6.60 4.39 -13.38
C TYR A 122 -8.13 4.31 -13.43
N ILE A 123 -8.69 3.40 -14.23
CA ILE A 123 -10.13 3.13 -14.28
C ILE A 123 -10.59 2.62 -12.92
N TYR A 124 -9.89 1.66 -12.33
CA TYR A 124 -10.22 1.15 -11.01
C TYR A 124 -10.15 2.24 -9.94
N GLY A 125 -9.06 3.03 -9.89
CA GLY A 125 -8.92 4.14 -8.95
C GLY A 125 -10.03 5.20 -9.10
N THR A 126 -10.47 5.46 -10.34
CA THR A 126 -11.57 6.37 -10.64
C THR A 126 -12.92 5.79 -10.19
N LEU A 127 -13.20 4.51 -10.48
CA LEU A 127 -14.42 3.83 -10.03
C LEU A 127 -14.51 3.77 -8.51
N MET A 128 -13.40 3.47 -7.85
CA MET A 128 -13.28 3.52 -6.40
C MET A 128 -13.57 4.94 -5.87
N SER A 129 -13.03 5.98 -6.54
CA SER A 129 -13.34 7.40 -6.27
C SER A 129 -14.83 7.72 -6.41
N PHE A 130 -15.53 7.20 -7.41
CA PHE A 130 -16.99 7.38 -7.51
C PHE A 130 -17.77 6.60 -6.45
N TRP A 131 -17.29 5.40 -6.11
CA TRP A 131 -17.86 4.60 -5.03
C TRP A 131 -17.73 5.35 -3.69
N PHE A 132 -16.58 5.99 -3.45
CA PHE A 132 -16.32 6.85 -2.29
C PHE A 132 -17.35 7.97 -2.08
N PHE A 133 -17.92 8.55 -3.15
CA PHE A 133 -18.95 9.59 -3.02
C PHE A 133 -20.34 9.06 -2.65
N LYS A 134 -20.56 7.74 -2.63
CA LYS A 134 -21.80 7.10 -2.14
C LYS A 134 -21.72 6.77 -0.65
N ARG A 135 -21.52 7.81 0.17
CA ARG A 135 -21.25 7.75 1.62
C ARG A 135 -22.26 6.90 2.39
N ASP A 136 -23.55 7.01 2.03
CA ASP A 136 -24.67 6.34 2.70
C ASP A 136 -24.62 4.79 2.63
N LYS A 137 -23.96 4.24 1.60
CA LYS A 137 -23.85 2.79 1.39
C LYS A 137 -22.58 2.18 2.01
N ILE A 138 -21.51 2.95 2.15
CA ILE A 138 -20.18 2.46 2.58
C ILE A 138 -19.97 2.68 4.07
N GLN A 139 -20.42 3.81 4.62
CA GLN A 139 -20.20 4.15 6.03
C GLN A 139 -20.82 3.12 6.99
N ASN A 140 -21.86 2.42 6.54
CA ASN A 140 -22.57 1.41 7.31
C ASN A 140 -22.02 -0.03 7.14
N SER A 141 -21.01 -0.26 6.28
CA SER A 141 -20.45 -1.60 6.05
C SER A 141 -18.93 -1.60 5.90
N LEU A 142 -18.24 -1.78 7.03
CA LEU A 142 -16.78 -1.97 7.08
C LEU A 142 -16.28 -3.11 6.17
N PRO A 143 -16.94 -4.29 6.10
CA PRO A 143 -16.50 -5.36 5.19
C PRO A 143 -16.64 -4.98 3.71
N LEU A 144 -17.69 -4.27 3.34
CA LEU A 144 -17.87 -3.83 1.96
C LEU A 144 -16.78 -2.81 1.57
N ALA A 145 -16.44 -1.89 2.48
CA ALA A 145 -15.33 -0.96 2.27
C ALA A 145 -14.01 -1.73 2.07
N LEU A 146 -13.75 -2.78 2.87
CA LEU A 146 -12.55 -3.60 2.76
C LEU A 146 -12.43 -4.27 1.39
N VAL A 147 -13.49 -4.93 0.92
CA VAL A 147 -13.49 -5.67 -0.36
C VAL A 147 -13.43 -4.73 -1.56
N THR A 148 -13.98 -3.51 -1.45
CA THR A 148 -14.04 -2.58 -2.59
C THR A 148 -12.82 -1.67 -2.71
N HIS A 149 -12.07 -1.42 -1.63
CA HIS A 149 -10.94 -0.48 -1.64
C HIS A 149 -9.58 -1.14 -1.46
N ASN A 150 -9.48 -2.20 -0.66
CA ASN A 150 -8.20 -2.88 -0.42
C ASN A 150 -7.57 -3.51 -1.67
N PRO A 151 -8.33 -4.02 -2.67
CA PRO A 151 -7.73 -4.56 -3.89
C PRO A 151 -6.95 -3.52 -4.72
N VAL A 152 -7.06 -2.22 -4.42
CA VAL A 152 -6.23 -1.20 -5.07
C VAL A 152 -4.73 -1.50 -4.95
N MET A 153 -4.28 -2.03 -3.80
CA MET A 153 -2.87 -2.35 -3.59
C MET A 153 -2.43 -3.51 -4.47
N MET A 154 -3.29 -4.52 -4.65
CA MET A 154 -3.03 -5.62 -5.58
C MET A 154 -2.97 -5.11 -7.03
N ILE A 155 -3.87 -4.21 -7.44
CA ILE A 155 -3.88 -3.66 -8.80
C ILE A 155 -2.66 -2.78 -9.06
N LEU A 156 -2.20 -2.04 -8.05
CA LEU A 156 -0.94 -1.29 -8.10
C LEU A 156 0.26 -2.23 -8.28
N ASN A 157 0.30 -3.36 -7.56
CA ASN A 157 1.34 -4.38 -7.76
C ASN A 157 1.31 -4.94 -9.19
N LEU A 158 0.12 -5.26 -9.73
CA LEU A 158 -0.03 -5.76 -11.10
C LEU A 158 0.48 -4.77 -12.16
N TYR A 159 0.34 -3.46 -11.94
CA TYR A 159 0.96 -2.46 -12.80
C TYR A 159 2.50 -2.61 -12.83
N THR A 160 3.16 -2.70 -11.68
CA THR A 160 4.62 -2.87 -11.64
C THR A 160 5.06 -4.23 -12.18
N ILE A 161 4.37 -5.30 -11.81
CA ILE A 161 4.65 -6.67 -12.29
C ILE A 161 4.57 -6.72 -13.81
N SER A 162 3.49 -6.20 -14.40
CA SER A 162 3.32 -6.22 -15.87
C SER A 162 4.40 -5.45 -16.61
N PHE A 163 4.83 -4.30 -16.08
CA PHE A 163 5.95 -3.54 -16.64
C PHE A 163 7.23 -4.38 -16.68
N VAL A 164 7.59 -5.00 -15.56
CA VAL A 164 8.80 -5.84 -15.43
C VAL A 164 8.71 -7.04 -16.36
N CYS A 165 7.58 -7.75 -16.37
CA CYS A 165 7.38 -8.91 -17.24
C CYS A 165 7.54 -8.54 -18.72
N TYR A 166 6.95 -7.44 -19.18
CA TYR A 166 7.10 -7.01 -20.56
C TYR A 166 8.51 -6.50 -20.89
N LYS A 167 9.18 -5.82 -19.96
CA LYS A 167 10.53 -5.30 -20.18
C LYS A 167 11.58 -6.40 -20.29
N TYR A 168 11.44 -7.45 -19.49
CA TYR A 168 12.40 -8.55 -19.39
C TYR A 168 11.95 -9.85 -20.05
N ASN A 169 10.81 -9.84 -20.77
CA ASN A 169 10.19 -11.02 -21.39
C ASN A 169 9.92 -12.17 -20.40
N LEU A 170 9.50 -11.84 -19.19
CA LEU A 170 9.13 -12.81 -18.16
C LEU A 170 7.66 -13.22 -18.32
N PRO A 171 7.30 -14.45 -17.91
CA PRO A 171 5.90 -14.87 -17.89
C PRO A 171 5.05 -13.96 -16.98
N LEU A 172 3.90 -13.48 -17.49
CA LEU A 172 2.94 -12.73 -16.66
C LEU A 172 2.33 -13.58 -15.55
N LEU A 173 2.21 -14.90 -15.78
CA LEU A 173 1.67 -15.85 -14.84
C LEU A 173 2.75 -16.86 -14.47
N SER A 174 3.40 -16.63 -13.34
CA SER A 174 4.35 -17.52 -12.70
C SER A 174 4.13 -17.49 -11.19
N LEU A 175 4.77 -18.41 -10.46
CA LEU A 175 4.68 -18.40 -9.00
C LEU A 175 5.15 -17.05 -8.41
N PRO A 176 6.32 -16.48 -8.80
CA PRO A 176 6.74 -15.16 -8.33
C PRO A 176 5.72 -14.04 -8.63
N THR A 177 5.15 -13.98 -9.84
CA THR A 177 4.20 -12.90 -10.17
C THR A 177 2.89 -13.01 -9.38
N VAL A 178 2.40 -14.24 -9.15
CA VAL A 178 1.21 -14.48 -8.32
C VAL A 178 1.48 -14.09 -6.87
N LEU A 179 2.61 -14.48 -6.30
CA LEU A 179 2.96 -14.13 -4.92
C LEU A 179 3.14 -12.61 -4.76
N LEU A 180 3.83 -11.95 -5.69
CA LEU A 180 4.05 -10.51 -5.69
C LEU A 180 2.77 -9.69 -5.82
N ALA A 181 1.74 -10.21 -6.49
CA ALA A 181 0.44 -9.56 -6.53
C ALA A 181 -0.15 -9.38 -5.11
N PHE A 182 0.21 -10.26 -4.17
CA PHE A 182 -0.27 -10.20 -2.79
C PHE A 182 0.67 -9.50 -1.80
N THR A 183 1.94 -9.27 -2.14
CA THR A 183 2.97 -8.73 -1.23
C THR A 183 2.59 -7.40 -0.57
N MET A 184 1.88 -6.50 -1.26
CA MET A 184 1.38 -5.24 -0.65
C MET A 184 -0.10 -5.31 -0.25
N TYR A 185 -0.82 -6.33 -0.71
CA TYR A 185 -2.23 -6.53 -0.40
C TYR A 185 -2.43 -7.03 1.03
N PHE A 186 -1.65 -8.03 1.46
CA PHE A 186 -1.78 -8.59 2.80
C PHE A 186 -1.35 -7.61 3.90
N PRO A 187 -0.21 -6.91 3.83
CA PRO A 187 0.14 -5.90 4.83
C PRO A 187 -0.92 -4.80 4.96
N SER A 188 -1.44 -4.31 3.83
CA SER A 188 -2.55 -3.34 3.80
C SER A 188 -3.81 -3.88 4.48
N LEU A 189 -4.18 -5.14 4.18
CA LEU A 189 -5.34 -5.82 4.78
C LEU A 189 -5.19 -5.98 6.29
N ILE A 190 -4.02 -6.46 6.73
CA ILE A 190 -3.69 -6.68 8.14
C ILE A 190 -3.78 -5.35 8.88
N TRP A 191 -3.17 -4.28 8.35
CA TRP A 191 -3.18 -2.96 8.97
C TRP A 191 -4.60 -2.35 9.04
N GLU A 192 -5.38 -2.42 7.95
CA GLU A 192 -6.74 -1.86 7.89
C GLU A 192 -7.69 -2.54 8.86
N VAL A 193 -7.60 -3.87 9.01
CA VAL A 193 -8.41 -4.60 9.99
C VAL A 193 -7.91 -4.35 11.40
N CYS A 194 -6.60 -4.45 11.63
CA CYS A 194 -5.99 -4.31 12.95
C CYS A 194 -6.27 -2.94 13.59
N ARG A 195 -6.19 -1.84 12.84
CA ARG A 195 -6.44 -0.49 13.39
C ARG A 195 -7.89 -0.30 13.87
N LYS A 196 -8.80 -1.21 13.52
CA LYS A 196 -10.21 -1.26 13.92
C LYS A 196 -10.53 -2.48 14.77
N ILE A 197 -9.54 -3.07 15.44
CA ILE A 197 -9.73 -4.03 16.54
C ILE A 197 -9.53 -3.28 17.85
N ARG A 198 -10.50 -3.41 18.77
CA ARG A 198 -10.45 -2.83 20.11
C ARG A 198 -10.77 -3.88 21.16
N ALA A 199 -10.31 -3.64 22.39
CA ALA A 199 -10.77 -4.42 23.52
C ALA A 199 -12.25 -4.11 23.78
N PRO A 200 -13.05 -5.05 24.31
CA PRO A 200 -14.47 -4.84 24.58
C PRO A 200 -14.77 -3.58 25.42
N LYS A 201 -13.87 -3.24 26.35
CA LYS A 201 -13.99 -2.06 27.22
C LYS A 201 -13.72 -0.72 26.51
N ASP A 202 -13.03 -0.75 25.38
CA ASP A 202 -12.62 0.43 24.60
C ASP A 202 -13.52 0.62 23.35
N GLU A 203 -14.57 -0.19 23.23
CA GLU A 203 -15.56 -0.07 22.16
C GLU A 203 -16.41 1.19 22.33
N THR A 204 -16.76 1.79 21.21
CA THR A 204 -17.53 3.05 21.17
C THR A 204 -18.71 2.90 20.21
N GLU A 205 -19.44 4.00 19.97
CA GLU A 205 -20.49 4.03 18.93
C GLU A 205 -19.92 3.74 17.53
N TYR A 206 -18.64 4.06 17.29
CA TYR A 206 -17.94 3.75 16.04
C TYR A 206 -17.95 2.25 15.74
N VAL A 207 -18.31 1.89 14.50
CA VAL A 207 -18.35 0.50 14.05
C VAL A 207 -16.92 0.00 13.81
N THR A 208 -16.54 -1.06 14.51
CA THR A 208 -15.22 -1.72 14.45
C THR A 208 -15.38 -3.19 14.02
N TYR A 209 -14.30 -3.84 13.53
CA TYR A 209 -14.36 -5.27 13.22
C TYR A 209 -14.56 -6.11 14.48
N SER A 210 -13.98 -5.67 15.60
CA SER A 210 -14.17 -6.30 16.91
C SER A 210 -15.62 -6.17 17.43
N LYS A 211 -16.34 -5.09 17.12
CA LYS A 211 -17.77 -4.95 17.43
C LYS A 211 -18.67 -5.80 16.53
N LEU A 212 -18.34 -5.92 15.24
CA LEU A 212 -19.12 -6.72 14.27
C LEU A 212 -18.94 -8.23 14.44
N PHE A 213 -17.69 -8.68 14.64
CA PHE A 213 -17.34 -10.11 14.62
C PHE A 213 -16.83 -10.64 15.96
N GLY A 214 -16.62 -9.76 16.95
CA GLY A 214 -15.90 -10.08 18.19
C GLY A 214 -14.39 -9.91 18.03
N TYR A 215 -13.74 -9.33 19.04
CA TYR A 215 -12.29 -9.08 19.01
C TYR A 215 -11.46 -10.35 18.77
N LYS A 216 -11.88 -11.50 19.31
CA LYS A 216 -11.20 -12.79 19.10
C LYS A 216 -11.22 -13.22 17.64
N LYS A 217 -12.40 -13.21 16.98
CA LYS A 217 -12.52 -13.62 15.57
C LYS A 217 -11.79 -12.65 14.64
N ALA A 218 -11.89 -11.35 14.90
CA ALA A 218 -11.16 -10.33 14.14
C ALA A 218 -9.64 -10.50 14.28
N THR A 219 -9.15 -10.84 15.48
CA THR A 219 -7.72 -11.11 15.72
C THR A 219 -7.27 -12.40 15.02
N ARG A 220 -8.06 -13.48 15.08
CA ARG A 220 -7.78 -14.73 14.35
C ARG A 220 -7.76 -14.53 12.84
N PHE A 221 -8.62 -13.67 12.31
CA PHE A 221 -8.60 -13.33 10.90
C PHE A 221 -7.27 -12.69 10.48
N ILE A 222 -6.81 -11.65 11.20
CA ILE A 222 -5.53 -11.00 10.85
C ILE A 222 -4.33 -11.92 11.10
N GLU A 223 -4.40 -12.83 12.07
CA GLU A 223 -3.39 -13.86 12.27
C GLU A 223 -3.27 -14.79 11.05
N VAL A 224 -4.40 -15.31 10.55
CA VAL A 224 -4.39 -16.13 9.33
C VAL A 224 -3.84 -15.36 8.13
N VAL A 225 -4.25 -14.10 7.95
CA VAL A 225 -3.72 -13.25 6.87
C VAL A 225 -2.21 -13.01 7.05
N THR A 226 -1.73 -12.84 8.28
CA THR A 226 -0.29 -12.69 8.58
C THR A 226 0.49 -13.96 8.25
N LEU A 227 -0.09 -15.14 8.50
CA LEU A 227 0.53 -16.41 8.11
C LEU A 227 0.56 -16.58 6.59
N LEU A 228 -0.49 -16.16 5.88
CA LEU A 228 -0.47 -16.17 4.41
C LEU A 228 0.58 -15.19 3.86
N ASP A 229 0.64 -13.98 4.41
CA ASP A 229 1.63 -12.96 4.09
C ASP A 229 3.06 -13.49 4.23
N ILE A 230 3.41 -14.08 5.38
CA ILE A 230 4.76 -14.59 5.59
C ILE A 230 5.10 -15.75 4.66
N LEU A 231 4.13 -16.60 4.30
CA LEU A 231 4.36 -17.69 3.36
C LEU A 231 4.73 -17.15 1.97
N THR A 232 4.08 -16.07 1.53
CA THR A 232 4.43 -15.42 0.26
C THR A 232 5.83 -14.80 0.32
N ASN A 233 6.14 -14.05 1.38
CA ASN A 233 7.45 -13.42 1.55
C ASN A 233 8.57 -14.46 1.74
N PHE A 234 8.32 -15.55 2.45
CA PHE A 234 9.25 -16.66 2.60
C PHE A 234 9.62 -17.26 1.24
N ALA A 235 8.61 -17.59 0.42
CA ALA A 235 8.84 -18.20 -0.89
C ALA A 235 9.62 -17.26 -1.83
N LEU A 236 9.28 -15.97 -1.82
CA LEU A 236 9.99 -14.95 -2.62
C LEU A 236 11.42 -14.71 -2.15
N LEU A 237 11.67 -14.77 -0.83
CA LEU A 237 12.97 -14.49 -0.25
C LEU A 237 13.90 -15.70 -0.22
N TRP A 238 13.36 -16.92 -0.35
CA TRP A 238 14.14 -18.16 -0.28
C TRP A 238 15.30 -18.20 -1.28
N ASN A 239 15.06 -17.70 -2.50
CA ASN A 239 16.06 -17.65 -3.56
C ASN A 239 17.01 -16.44 -3.46
N ILE A 240 16.73 -15.51 -2.54
CA ILE A 240 17.44 -14.23 -2.42
C ILE A 240 18.30 -14.21 -1.14
N SER A 241 17.74 -14.54 0.02
CA SER A 241 18.45 -14.41 1.30
C SER A 241 17.93 -15.37 2.36
N HIS A 242 18.72 -16.41 2.67
CA HIS A 242 18.42 -17.33 3.77
C HIS A 242 18.43 -16.62 5.14
N VAL A 243 19.30 -15.62 5.33
CA VAL A 243 19.33 -14.81 6.56
C VAL A 243 18.04 -14.01 6.71
N GLY A 244 17.57 -13.40 5.63
CA GLY A 244 16.29 -12.69 5.61
C GLY A 244 15.13 -13.62 5.94
N VAL A 245 15.13 -14.84 5.40
CA VAL A 245 14.14 -15.87 5.72
C VAL A 245 14.11 -16.20 7.21
N VAL A 246 15.28 -16.35 7.86
CA VAL A 246 15.34 -16.59 9.31
C VAL A 246 14.73 -15.42 10.08
N ILE A 247 15.03 -14.17 9.69
CA ILE A 247 14.45 -12.98 10.32
C ILE A 247 12.92 -12.97 10.17
N LEU A 248 12.40 -13.28 8.98
CA LEU A 248 10.97 -13.38 8.71
C LEU A 248 10.29 -14.44 9.59
N VAL A 249 10.90 -15.63 9.73
CA VAL A 249 10.39 -16.71 10.59
C VAL A 249 10.36 -16.29 12.05
N LEU A 250 11.42 -15.67 12.56
CA LEU A 250 11.46 -15.18 13.94
C LEU A 250 10.41 -14.07 14.18
N ASN A 251 10.22 -13.18 13.19
CA ASN A 251 9.25 -12.10 13.27
C ASN A 251 7.80 -12.63 13.30
N VAL A 252 7.46 -13.62 12.47
CA VAL A 252 6.10 -14.20 12.49
C VAL A 252 5.85 -15.02 13.75
N ILE A 253 6.83 -15.77 14.25
CA ILE A 253 6.70 -16.49 15.54
C ILE A 253 6.40 -15.49 16.66
N TRP A 254 7.15 -14.40 16.72
CA TRP A 254 6.91 -13.33 17.69
C TRP A 254 5.50 -12.75 17.54
N MET A 255 5.06 -12.44 16.32
CA MET A 255 3.76 -11.84 16.07
C MET A 255 2.59 -12.78 16.39
N THR A 256 2.71 -14.07 16.07
CA THR A 256 1.74 -15.11 16.46
C THR A 256 1.59 -15.17 17.98
N VAL A 257 2.70 -15.10 18.73
CA VAL A 257 2.64 -15.00 20.20
C VAL A 257 1.93 -13.71 20.65
N GLN A 258 2.13 -12.57 19.97
CA GLN A 258 1.39 -11.34 20.28
C GLN A 258 -0.11 -11.51 20.03
N PHE A 259 -0.53 -12.15 18.93
CA PHE A 259 -1.94 -12.41 18.68
C PHE A 259 -2.58 -13.25 19.79
N GLU A 260 -1.92 -14.33 20.22
CA GLU A 260 -2.42 -15.17 21.31
C GLU A 260 -2.50 -14.43 22.65
N GLN A 261 -1.51 -13.58 22.96
CA GLN A 261 -1.54 -12.76 24.16
C GLN A 261 -2.70 -11.76 24.13
N PHE A 262 -2.96 -11.13 22.99
CA PHE A 262 -4.08 -10.20 22.81
C PHE A 262 -5.44 -10.90 22.90
N ILE A 263 -5.56 -12.12 22.38
CA ILE A 263 -6.81 -12.91 22.48
C ILE A 263 -7.12 -13.27 23.93
N LYS A 264 -6.10 -13.59 24.72
CA LYS A 264 -6.21 -13.89 26.16
C LYS A 264 -6.54 -12.64 26.97
N ASP A 265 -5.83 -11.54 26.71
CA ASP A 265 -6.06 -10.25 27.37
C ASP A 265 -5.90 -9.09 26.36
N PRO A 266 -7.02 -8.57 25.80
CA PRO A 266 -6.98 -7.52 24.80
C PRO A 266 -6.62 -6.14 25.39
N THR A 267 -6.47 -6.05 26.71
CA THR A 267 -6.17 -4.79 27.41
C THR A 267 -4.69 -4.60 27.69
N ARG A 268 -3.89 -5.66 27.49
CA ARG A 268 -2.46 -5.70 27.81
C ARG A 268 -1.62 -4.74 26.97
N PHE A 269 -1.97 -4.55 25.71
CA PHE A 269 -1.28 -3.66 24.78
C PHE A 269 -2.15 -3.33 23.57
N ASN A 270 -1.73 -2.31 22.82
CA ASN A 270 -2.33 -1.98 21.53
C ASN A 270 -1.80 -2.92 20.43
N ILE A 271 -2.67 -3.78 19.90
CA ILE A 271 -2.33 -4.72 18.83
C ILE A 271 -1.83 -4.02 17.55
N ARG A 272 -2.30 -2.80 17.29
CA ARG A 272 -1.88 -2.00 16.14
C ARG A 272 -0.39 -1.72 16.13
N GLU A 273 0.20 -1.36 17.27
CA GLU A 273 1.63 -1.06 17.38
C GLU A 273 2.49 -2.30 17.12
N ARG A 274 2.00 -3.47 17.51
CA ARG A 274 2.68 -4.75 17.26
C ARG A 274 2.65 -5.12 15.79
N VAL A 275 1.48 -4.98 15.15
CA VAL A 275 1.32 -5.17 13.70
C VAL A 275 2.19 -4.19 12.91
N GLU A 276 2.18 -2.89 13.25
CA GLU A 276 3.02 -1.89 12.57
C GLU A 276 4.51 -2.26 12.69
N ARG A 277 4.97 -2.69 13.87
CA ARG A 277 6.35 -3.17 14.06
C ARG A 277 6.65 -4.42 13.23
N TYR A 278 5.75 -5.40 13.23
CA TYR A 278 5.89 -6.60 12.40
C TYR A 278 6.06 -6.23 10.93
N THR A 279 5.17 -5.37 10.40
CA THR A 279 5.23 -4.91 9.00
C THR A 279 6.54 -4.19 8.73
N TYR A 280 6.97 -3.24 9.58
CA TYR A 280 8.26 -2.55 9.37
C TYR A 280 9.45 -3.51 9.31
N ILE A 281 9.49 -4.51 10.18
CA ILE A 281 10.57 -5.52 10.17
C ILE A 281 10.51 -6.34 8.87
N THR A 282 9.32 -6.79 8.46
CA THR A 282 9.13 -7.57 7.22
C THR A 282 9.57 -6.77 5.99
N GLU A 283 9.04 -5.57 5.79
CA GLU A 283 9.36 -4.75 4.60
C GLU A 283 10.83 -4.35 4.57
N THR A 284 11.41 -3.98 5.73
CA THR A 284 12.84 -3.65 5.81
C THR A 284 13.69 -4.88 5.49
N THR A 285 13.28 -6.07 5.93
CA THR A 285 13.99 -7.32 5.64
C THR A 285 13.95 -7.64 4.14
N MET A 286 12.80 -7.46 3.48
CA MET A 286 12.65 -7.65 2.04
C MET A 286 13.57 -6.71 1.26
N VAL A 287 13.51 -5.40 1.54
CA VAL A 287 14.31 -4.38 0.87
C VAL A 287 15.81 -4.57 1.12
N LEU A 288 16.23 -4.81 2.37
CA LEU A 288 17.65 -5.01 2.69
C LEU A 288 18.20 -6.30 2.10
N SER A 289 17.43 -7.38 2.08
CA SER A 289 17.87 -8.65 1.49
C SER A 289 18.13 -8.52 -0.01
N VAL A 290 17.24 -7.82 -0.72
CA VAL A 290 17.45 -7.48 -2.13
C VAL A 290 18.70 -6.61 -2.31
N ALA A 291 18.84 -5.55 -1.52
CA ALA A 291 20.00 -4.65 -1.62
C ALA A 291 21.32 -5.39 -1.36
N VAL A 292 21.37 -6.24 -0.34
CA VAL A 292 22.54 -7.05 -0.01
C VAL A 292 22.85 -8.06 -1.12
N TYR A 293 21.83 -8.73 -1.66
CA TYR A 293 22.01 -9.66 -2.78
C TYR A 293 22.61 -8.95 -4.00
N LEU A 294 22.09 -7.78 -4.36
CA LEU A 294 22.59 -7.00 -5.49
C LEU A 294 24.03 -6.52 -5.26
N LEU A 295 24.38 -6.10 -4.03
CA LEU A 295 25.75 -5.67 -3.72
C LEU A 295 26.75 -6.82 -3.74
N MET A 296 26.35 -8.02 -3.31
CA MET A 296 27.23 -9.19 -3.30
C MET A 296 27.33 -9.89 -4.65
N GLY A 297 26.27 -9.85 -5.48
CA GLY A 297 26.24 -10.49 -6.80
C GLY A 297 26.76 -9.62 -7.96
N VAL A 298 27.04 -8.34 -7.72
CA VAL A 298 27.68 -7.40 -8.67
C VAL A 298 29.20 -7.31 -8.46
N LEU A 299 29.72 -7.90 -7.38
CA LEU A 299 31.15 -8.15 -7.14
C LEU A 299 31.55 -9.54 -7.67
#